data_AF-A0A9E9C6C2-F1
#
_entry.id   AF-A0A9E9C6C2-F1
#
_cell.length_a   1.000
_cell.length_b   1.000
_cell.length_c   1.000
_cell.angle_alpha   90.00
_cell.angle_beta   90.00
_cell.angle_gamma   90.00
#
_symmetry.space_group_name_H-M   'P 1'
#
loop_
_entity.id
_entity.type
_entity.pdbx_description
1 polymer ?
#
loop_
_entity_poly.entity_id
_entity_poly.type
_entity_poly.pdbx_seq_one_letter_code
_entity_poly.pdbx_strand_id
1 'polypeptide(L)'
;MTINFFRLASSSLAVAGTALGLIGLNAFIPLEVFTLKLGTRQAIAQTNITDDPEEGVNVRVYQAASPAVVAIETATGSGSGSIIRPDGLVLTNAHVVTGSETVTVKLADGREFEGTVIGYGEGGLDLAAVRIVSNERNFPTVRVADPEAVAVGQRAFAIGSPFGFQGTFTTGIVSRLDRNRGLIQTDAAINPGNSGGPLLNSRGELIGVNSAILSPGAGAGNVGIGFAIATDRVDSFLVAVEEGRAPTAPQQSPLLAGGAAAERLALNNEPIEVKGKLDEESNVLPSDNSYFNAYTFEGDAGQRVIIEMNSQEFNSYLILLSPEGNNVAQAGTDNGARDSRIEVTLPTEGIYTILANTYSAGETGEYTLALSTTGLSPILLKEEGRLGPESQVLRADGTFYQEHTFQGQAGQSVTIVMESEDFDTYLILLGPNEQVIGQNDDASAGTLNSVLTVTLPVTGTYRIIANAYERTGQGAYTVTVR
;
A
#
# COMPACT_ATOMS: atom_id res chain seq x y z
N MET A 1 -5.61 -35.77 63.38
CA MET A 1 -5.65 -36.47 62.08
C MET A 1 -4.76 -35.65 61.14
N THR A 2 -3.42 -35.78 61.19
CA THR A 2 -2.58 -36.95 60.89
C THR A 2 -2.32 -37.01 59.36
N ILE A 3 -1.22 -36.40 58.84
CA ILE A 3 0.20 -36.88 58.82
C ILE A 3 0.43 -37.81 57.61
N ASN A 4 1.50 -37.75 56.78
CA ASN A 4 2.67 -36.85 56.60
C ASN A 4 3.26 -37.12 55.16
N PHE A 5 4.51 -36.89 54.69
CA PHE A 5 5.87 -36.66 55.25
C PHE A 5 6.79 -35.84 54.32
N PHE A 6 7.41 -34.78 54.89
CA PHE A 6 8.86 -34.52 54.96
C PHE A 6 9.78 -34.72 53.73
N ARG A 7 10.68 -33.73 53.54
CA ARG A 7 12.08 -33.89 53.96
C ARG A 7 12.73 -32.59 54.45
N LEU A 8 13.39 -32.66 55.61
CA LEU A 8 14.48 -31.76 56.00
C LEU A 8 15.81 -32.41 55.60
N ALA A 9 16.87 -31.62 55.37
CA ALA A 9 18.15 -31.79 56.06
C ALA A 9 19.08 -30.60 55.82
N SER A 10 19.79 -30.20 56.88
CA SER A 10 20.87 -29.22 56.88
C SER A 10 22.22 -29.80 56.47
N SER A 11 23.04 -29.01 55.79
CA SER A 11 24.51 -29.12 55.83
C SER A 11 25.08 -27.69 55.73
N SER A 12 25.41 -27.00 56.82
CA SER A 12 26.48 -27.29 57.79
C SER A 12 27.88 -27.15 57.20
N LEU A 13 28.47 -26.01 57.54
CA LEU A 13 29.88 -25.64 57.44
C LEU A 13 30.84 -26.80 57.70
N ALA A 14 31.83 -26.98 56.81
CA ALA A 14 32.97 -27.87 57.01
C ALA A 14 34.27 -27.09 56.81
N VAL A 15 34.93 -26.70 57.92
CA VAL A 15 36.25 -26.04 57.88
C VAL A 15 37.35 -27.08 58.04
N ALA A 16 38.28 -27.09 57.10
CA ALA A 16 39.58 -27.77 57.20
C ALA A 16 40.63 -26.91 56.48
N GLY A 17 41.88 -26.75 56.95
CA GLY A 17 42.48 -27.28 58.18
C GLY A 17 43.63 -26.39 58.67
N THR A 18 44.20 -26.72 59.83
CA THR A 18 45.17 -25.89 60.58
C THR A 18 46.61 -25.92 60.04
N ALA A 19 47.32 -24.78 60.09
CA ALA A 19 48.70 -24.70 60.60
C ALA A 19 49.22 -23.25 60.82
N LEU A 20 49.68 -22.97 62.06
CA LEU A 20 50.86 -22.18 62.47
C LEU A 20 51.21 -20.82 61.82
N GLY A 21 51.44 -19.79 62.65
CA GLY A 21 52.26 -18.61 62.29
C GLY A 21 52.02 -17.37 63.15
N LEU A 22 52.81 -17.13 64.20
CA LEU A 22 52.66 -15.99 65.11
C LEU A 22 53.92 -15.10 65.08
N ILE A 23 53.89 -14.02 64.28
CA ILE A 23 54.86 -12.89 64.32
C ILE A 23 54.07 -11.60 64.06
N GLY A 24 54.31 -10.55 64.85
CA GLY A 24 53.74 -9.21 64.62
C GLY A 24 54.82 -8.17 64.35
N LEU A 25 54.48 -7.13 63.57
CA LEU A 25 55.28 -5.92 63.39
C LEU A 25 54.37 -4.75 62.97
N ASN A 26 54.76 -3.52 63.33
CA ASN A 26 53.89 -2.34 63.27
C ASN A 26 53.85 -1.66 61.89
N ALA A 27 52.69 -1.10 61.54
CA ALA A 27 52.58 0.06 60.66
C ALA A 27 51.44 0.99 61.16
N PHE A 28 51.72 2.29 61.25
CA PHE A 28 50.76 3.34 61.61
C PHE A 28 50.16 3.98 60.36
N ILE A 29 48.92 4.49 60.44
CA ILE A 29 48.46 5.83 59.95
C ILE A 29 46.95 5.99 60.29
N PRO A 30 46.46 7.20 60.65
CA PRO A 30 45.18 7.35 61.34
C PRO A 30 43.95 7.54 60.44
N LEU A 31 42.78 7.53 61.08
CA LEU A 31 41.44 7.77 60.51
C LEU A 31 41.22 9.26 60.19
N GLU A 32 41.00 9.63 58.93
CA GLU A 32 40.48 10.96 58.56
C GLU A 32 38.96 10.94 58.32
N VAL A 33 38.27 11.96 58.84
CA VAL A 33 36.83 12.16 58.67
C VAL A 33 36.58 13.20 57.59
N PHE A 34 36.29 12.75 56.36
CA PHE A 34 35.94 13.65 55.26
C PHE A 34 34.46 14.05 55.28
N THR A 35 34.20 15.30 55.67
CA THR A 35 32.85 15.87 55.71
C THR A 35 32.42 16.32 54.30
N LEU A 36 31.62 15.49 53.60
CA LEU A 36 31.01 15.92 52.34
C LEU A 36 29.92 16.98 52.63
N LYS A 37 30.15 18.21 52.17
CA LYS A 37 29.11 19.25 52.14
C LYS A 37 28.11 18.93 51.01
N LEU A 38 26.82 19.04 51.31
CA LEU A 38 25.78 19.08 50.26
C LEU A 38 25.99 20.33 49.39
N GLY A 39 26.38 20.12 48.14
CA GLY A 39 26.30 21.12 47.09
C GLY A 39 25.09 20.84 46.21
N THR A 40 23.98 21.58 46.42
CA THR A 40 22.76 21.42 45.62
C THR A 40 22.97 21.89 44.19
N ARG A 41 23.40 20.97 43.32
CA ARG A 41 23.01 20.98 41.92
C ARG A 41 22.06 19.82 41.70
N GLN A 42 20.79 20.12 41.48
CA GLN A 42 19.90 19.21 40.80
C GLN A 42 20.40 19.07 39.36
N ALA A 43 21.26 18.08 39.13
CA ALA A 43 21.26 17.44 37.83
C ALA A 43 19.84 16.90 37.64
N ILE A 44 19.11 17.41 36.65
CA ILE A 44 17.88 16.77 36.21
C ILE A 44 18.34 15.45 35.60
N ALA A 45 18.27 14.39 36.40
CA ALA A 45 18.44 13.05 35.88
C ALA A 45 17.33 12.87 34.84
N GLN A 46 17.71 12.71 33.57
CA GLN A 46 16.83 12.09 32.61
C GLN A 46 16.55 10.70 33.17
N THR A 47 15.36 10.51 33.73
CA THR A 47 14.85 9.17 34.02
C THR A 47 14.99 8.36 32.76
N ASN A 48 15.66 7.20 32.83
CA ASN A 48 15.63 6.23 31.76
C ASN A 48 14.14 5.99 31.45
N ILE A 49 13.71 6.39 30.26
CA ILE A 49 12.29 6.37 29.88
C ILE A 49 11.79 4.93 29.76
N THR A 50 12.73 4.00 29.57
CA THR A 50 12.53 2.58 29.29
C THR A 50 13.58 1.78 30.08
N ASP A 51 13.18 0.62 30.65
CA ASP A 51 14.15 -0.40 31.10
C ASP A 51 14.56 -1.33 29.93
N ASP A 52 13.78 -1.33 28.84
CA ASP A 52 14.09 -2.01 27.59
C ASP A 52 15.10 -1.19 26.75
N PRO A 53 16.28 -1.74 26.40
CA PRO A 53 17.23 -1.12 25.48
C PRO A 53 16.66 -0.85 24.07
N GLU A 54 15.69 -1.65 23.61
CA GLU A 54 15.12 -1.54 22.27
C GLU A 54 14.17 -0.34 22.16
N GLU A 55 13.18 -0.25 23.06
CA GLU A 55 12.34 0.94 23.23
C GLU A 55 13.21 2.20 23.43
N GLY A 56 14.32 2.06 24.18
CA GLY A 56 15.29 3.13 24.38
C GLY A 56 16.05 3.56 23.12
N VAL A 57 16.21 2.71 22.10
CA VAL A 57 16.67 3.14 20.76
C VAL A 57 15.58 3.94 20.07
N ASN A 58 14.34 3.44 20.05
CA ASN A 58 13.21 4.04 19.35
C ASN A 58 12.99 5.50 19.81
N VAL A 59 12.94 5.73 21.13
CA VAL A 59 12.76 7.07 21.73
C VAL A 59 13.90 8.02 21.34
N ARG A 60 15.15 7.56 21.34
CA ARG A 60 16.31 8.40 20.96
C ARG A 60 16.32 8.74 19.46
N VAL A 61 15.99 7.79 18.58
CA VAL A 61 15.89 8.05 17.14
C VAL A 61 14.80 9.08 16.85
N TYR A 62 13.61 8.93 17.46
CA TYR A 62 12.53 9.89 17.33
C TYR A 62 12.94 11.29 17.81
N GLN A 63 13.46 11.40 19.04
CA GLN A 63 13.86 12.70 19.63
C GLN A 63 14.99 13.40 18.86
N ALA A 64 15.89 12.65 18.23
CA ALA A 64 17.00 13.22 17.44
C ALA A 64 16.55 13.69 16.06
N ALA A 65 15.67 12.95 15.38
CA ALA A 65 15.32 13.20 13.99
C ALA A 65 14.03 14.02 13.79
N SER A 66 13.01 13.85 14.62
CA SER A 66 11.70 14.48 14.40
C SER A 66 11.68 16.02 14.33
N PRO A 67 12.56 16.79 15.02
CA PRO A 67 12.63 18.24 14.83
C PRO A 67 13.00 18.67 13.41
N ALA A 68 13.69 17.79 12.66
CA ALA A 68 14.13 18.03 11.28
C ALA A 68 13.17 17.43 10.22
N VAL A 69 12.08 16.78 10.64
CA VAL A 69 11.06 16.25 9.74
C VAL A 69 9.92 17.25 9.63
N VAL A 70 9.65 17.67 8.39
CA VAL A 70 8.65 18.70 8.07
C VAL A 70 7.43 18.05 7.42
N ALA A 71 6.25 18.62 7.63
CA ALA A 71 5.13 18.44 6.72
C ALA A 71 5.32 19.38 5.51
N ILE A 72 4.92 18.93 4.33
CA ILE A 72 4.88 19.72 3.10
C ILE A 72 3.44 19.74 2.61
N GLU A 73 2.92 20.95 2.37
CA GLU A 73 1.54 21.17 1.92
C GLU A 73 1.58 21.95 0.59
N THR A 74 0.78 21.50 -0.39
CA THR A 74 0.62 22.14 -1.71
C THR A 74 -0.85 22.52 -1.92
N ALA A 75 -1.17 23.14 -3.07
CA ALA A 75 -2.56 23.46 -3.41
C ALA A 75 -3.46 22.23 -3.64
N THR A 76 -2.88 21.04 -3.86
CA THR A 76 -3.59 19.82 -4.28
C THR A 76 -3.24 18.57 -3.45
N GLY A 77 -2.24 18.63 -2.57
CA GLY A 77 -1.78 17.46 -1.82
C GLY A 77 -0.92 17.81 -0.60
N SER A 78 -0.46 16.76 0.09
CA SER A 78 0.46 16.89 1.23
C SER A 78 1.37 15.68 1.36
N GLY A 79 2.51 15.89 2.02
CA GLY A 79 3.51 14.86 2.27
C GLY A 79 4.45 15.27 3.41
N SER A 80 5.62 14.66 3.44
CA SER A 80 6.67 14.94 4.40
C SER A 80 7.98 15.35 3.71
N GLY A 81 8.91 15.88 4.48
CA GLY A 81 10.27 16.17 4.03
C GLY A 81 11.28 16.03 5.15
N SER A 82 12.56 15.92 4.77
CA SER A 82 13.69 15.89 5.70
C SER A 82 14.55 17.14 5.50
N ILE A 83 14.68 18.00 6.50
CA ILE A 83 15.71 19.06 6.47
C ILE A 83 17.07 18.35 6.58
N ILE A 84 17.90 18.47 5.54
CA ILE A 84 19.20 17.79 5.44
C ILE A 84 20.39 18.74 5.61
N ARG A 85 20.18 20.07 5.54
CA ARG A 85 21.22 21.08 5.76
C ARG A 85 20.71 22.27 6.58
N PRO A 86 21.53 22.90 7.45
CA PRO A 86 21.07 23.96 8.35
C PRO A 86 20.62 25.25 7.64
N ASP A 87 20.92 25.41 6.34
CA ASP A 87 20.49 26.51 5.49
C ASP A 87 19.07 26.34 4.93
N GLY A 88 18.33 25.32 5.38
CA GLY A 88 16.93 25.10 5.02
C GLY A 88 16.72 24.33 3.72
N LEU A 89 17.69 23.48 3.33
CA LEU A 89 17.48 22.51 2.26
C LEU A 89 16.69 21.31 2.79
N VAL A 90 15.52 21.08 2.21
CA VAL A 90 14.62 19.97 2.46
C VAL A 90 14.67 18.98 1.29
N LEU A 91 14.77 17.70 1.62
CA LEU A 91 14.62 16.59 0.69
C LEU A 91 13.21 15.99 0.83
N THR A 92 12.54 15.71 -0.29
CA THR A 92 11.21 15.07 -0.35
C THR A 92 11.06 14.27 -1.65
N ASN A 93 9.89 13.71 -1.94
CA ASN A 93 9.60 13.07 -3.23
C ASN A 93 9.20 14.10 -4.30
N ALA A 94 9.35 13.73 -5.59
CA ALA A 94 8.89 14.57 -6.69
C ALA A 94 7.36 14.65 -6.75
N HIS A 95 6.66 13.54 -6.53
CA HIS A 95 5.19 13.50 -6.57
C HIS A 95 4.54 14.40 -5.52
N VAL A 96 5.18 14.61 -4.35
CA VAL A 96 4.68 15.48 -3.26
C VAL A 96 4.64 16.96 -3.67
N VAL A 97 5.50 17.40 -4.59
CA VAL A 97 5.62 18.83 -4.99
C VAL A 97 5.31 19.08 -6.47
N THR A 98 4.95 18.04 -7.22
CA THR A 98 4.63 18.14 -8.65
C THR A 98 3.50 19.14 -8.90
N GLY A 99 3.66 19.98 -9.94
CA GLY A 99 2.72 21.06 -10.26
C GLY A 99 2.86 22.32 -9.38
N SER A 100 3.79 22.34 -8.42
CA SER A 100 4.01 23.48 -7.52
C SER A 100 5.42 24.07 -7.70
N GLU A 101 5.52 25.39 -7.90
CA GLU A 101 6.80 26.13 -7.84
C GLU A 101 7.18 26.48 -6.38
N THR A 102 6.16 26.75 -5.55
CA THR A 102 6.29 27.00 -4.11
C THR A 102 5.33 26.10 -3.32
N VAL A 103 5.73 25.76 -2.10
CA VAL A 103 5.01 24.89 -1.16
C VAL A 103 5.05 25.48 0.25
N THR A 104 4.13 25.08 1.13
CA THR A 104 4.23 25.40 2.56
C THR A 104 5.04 24.32 3.27
N VAL A 105 6.05 24.72 4.04
CA VAL A 105 6.93 23.84 4.81
C VAL A 105 6.71 24.09 6.30
N LYS A 106 6.31 23.05 7.03
CA LYS A 106 5.86 23.14 8.43
C LYS A 106 6.72 22.28 9.35
N LEU A 107 7.38 22.92 10.30
CA LEU A 107 8.31 22.28 11.24
C LEU A 107 7.57 21.69 12.45
N ALA A 108 8.17 20.69 13.09
CA ALA A 108 7.60 20.02 14.27
C ALA A 108 7.47 20.93 15.52
N ASP A 109 8.01 22.15 15.49
CA ASP A 109 7.78 23.20 16.49
C ASP A 109 6.61 24.14 16.17
N GLY A 110 5.88 23.88 15.07
CA GLY A 110 4.73 24.65 14.62
C GLY A 110 5.07 25.88 13.78
N ARG A 111 6.33 26.14 13.44
CA ARG A 111 6.69 27.20 12.49
C ARG A 111 6.38 26.78 11.06
N GLU A 112 5.80 27.70 10.31
CA GLU A 112 5.46 27.56 8.88
C GLU A 112 6.30 28.55 8.06
N PHE A 113 6.78 28.09 6.90
CA PHE A 113 7.55 28.88 5.95
C PHE A 113 7.10 28.58 4.53
N GLU A 114 7.26 29.54 3.62
CA GLU A 114 7.28 29.24 2.18
C GLU A 114 8.56 28.45 1.83
N GLY A 115 8.45 27.48 0.93
CA GLY A 115 9.56 26.76 0.35
C GLY A 115 9.51 26.79 -1.18
N THR A 116 10.61 27.16 -1.83
CA THR A 116 10.73 27.10 -3.30
C THR A 116 11.22 25.71 -3.73
N VAL A 117 10.63 25.10 -4.75
CA VAL A 117 11.18 23.88 -5.36
C VAL A 117 12.39 24.27 -6.22
N ILE A 118 13.58 23.73 -5.92
CA ILE A 118 14.85 24.11 -6.55
C ILE A 118 15.45 23.03 -7.47
N GLY A 119 14.85 21.85 -7.52
CA GLY A 119 15.30 20.76 -8.39
C GLY A 119 14.53 19.47 -8.17
N TYR A 120 14.41 18.69 -9.24
CA TYR A 120 13.80 17.35 -9.32
C TYR A 120 14.87 16.32 -9.72
N GLY A 121 14.64 15.03 -9.43
CA GLY A 121 15.56 13.96 -9.79
C GLY A 121 15.73 13.80 -11.31
N GLU A 122 16.98 13.66 -11.76
CA GLU A 122 17.31 13.31 -13.15
C GLU A 122 16.71 11.94 -13.54
N GLY A 123 16.26 11.82 -14.79
CA GLY A 123 15.64 10.61 -15.31
C GLY A 123 14.27 10.31 -14.70
N GLY A 124 13.66 11.27 -13.99
CA GLY A 124 12.37 11.13 -13.30
C GLY A 124 12.45 10.44 -11.94
N LEU A 125 13.66 10.24 -11.39
CA LEU A 125 13.86 9.78 -10.01
C LEU A 125 12.96 10.59 -9.06
N ASP A 126 12.12 9.91 -8.26
CA ASP A 126 11.08 10.51 -7.42
C ASP A 126 11.64 11.19 -6.16
N LEU A 127 12.55 12.14 -6.37
CA LEU A 127 13.11 13.05 -5.38
C LEU A 127 12.92 14.49 -5.85
N ALA A 128 12.69 15.39 -4.88
CA ALA A 128 12.74 16.82 -5.09
C ALA A 128 13.45 17.51 -3.92
N ALA A 129 14.04 18.67 -4.25
CA ALA A 129 14.73 19.55 -3.32
C ALA A 129 13.90 20.82 -3.14
N VAL A 130 13.53 21.12 -1.91
CA VAL A 130 12.80 22.33 -1.53
C VAL A 130 13.71 23.21 -0.66
N ARG A 131 13.67 24.52 -0.85
CA ARG A 131 14.46 25.49 -0.10
C ARG A 131 13.56 26.41 0.70
N ILE A 132 13.68 26.35 2.02
CA ILE A 132 12.94 27.22 2.95
C ILE A 132 13.32 28.69 2.71
N VAL A 133 12.32 29.53 2.42
CA VAL A 133 12.44 30.97 2.20
C VAL A 133 12.51 31.68 3.55
N SER A 134 13.71 31.73 4.12
CA SER A 134 13.97 32.36 5.41
C SER A 134 15.35 33.04 5.46
N ASN A 135 15.56 33.90 6.46
CA ASN A 135 16.88 34.42 6.84
C ASN A 135 17.59 33.50 7.87
N GLU A 136 16.89 32.49 8.40
CA GLU A 136 17.44 31.52 9.36
C GLU A 136 18.41 30.53 8.70
N ARG A 137 19.51 30.20 9.39
CA ARG A 137 20.61 29.35 8.88
C ARG A 137 21.07 28.30 9.90
N ASN A 138 20.20 27.97 10.86
CA ASN A 138 20.46 26.98 11.90
C ASN A 138 19.20 26.12 12.13
N PHE A 139 18.60 25.66 11.03
CA PHE A 139 17.52 24.68 11.10
C PHE A 139 18.05 23.34 11.66
N PRO A 140 17.22 22.57 12.39
CA PRO A 140 17.55 21.19 12.76
C PRO A 140 17.71 20.34 11.49
N THR A 141 18.56 19.30 11.54
CA THR A 141 18.87 18.48 10.36
C THR A 141 18.93 16.98 10.66
N VAL A 142 18.47 16.16 9.72
CA VAL A 142 18.80 14.73 9.64
C VAL A 142 20.11 14.56 8.87
N ARG A 143 21.02 13.70 9.35
CA ARG A 143 22.25 13.34 8.62
C ARG A 143 21.93 12.26 7.57
N VAL A 144 22.40 12.42 6.34
CA VAL A 144 22.39 11.33 5.34
C VAL A 144 23.40 10.25 5.76
N ALA A 145 23.03 8.97 5.59
CA ALA A 145 23.87 7.82 5.87
C ALA A 145 24.60 7.32 4.63
N ASP A 146 25.83 6.83 4.83
CA ASP A 146 26.63 6.14 3.82
C ASP A 146 25.83 4.97 3.17
N PRO A 147 25.70 4.90 1.83
CA PRO A 147 24.98 3.83 1.13
C PRO A 147 25.54 2.41 1.32
N GLU A 148 26.80 2.27 1.78
CA GLU A 148 27.37 0.97 2.16
C GLU A 148 26.98 0.57 3.59
N ALA A 149 26.52 1.51 4.43
CA ALA A 149 26.16 1.28 5.83
C ALA A 149 24.70 0.78 6.03
N VAL A 150 24.06 0.27 4.98
CA VAL A 150 22.69 -0.28 5.01
C VAL A 150 22.72 -1.79 4.73
N ALA A 151 22.17 -2.59 5.65
CA ALA A 151 22.09 -4.04 5.56
C ALA A 151 20.66 -4.57 5.82
N VAL A 152 20.31 -5.67 5.15
CA VAL A 152 19.05 -6.40 5.38
C VAL A 152 19.00 -6.93 6.82
N GLY A 153 17.83 -6.83 7.47
CA GLY A 153 17.61 -7.20 8.87
C GLY A 153 18.01 -6.15 9.91
N GLN A 154 18.62 -5.02 9.51
CA GLN A 154 18.82 -3.90 10.43
C GLN A 154 17.50 -3.18 10.71
N ARG A 155 17.34 -2.58 11.90
CA ARG A 155 16.18 -1.74 12.22
C ARG A 155 16.05 -0.54 11.28
N ALA A 156 14.82 -0.31 10.84
CA ALA A 156 14.39 0.86 10.10
C ALA A 156 13.31 1.61 10.89
N PHE A 157 13.31 2.94 10.80
CA PHE A 157 12.30 3.80 11.42
C PHE A 157 11.83 4.83 10.41
N ALA A 158 10.52 4.93 10.18
CA ALA A 158 9.95 5.97 9.34
C ALA A 158 9.35 7.09 10.20
N ILE A 159 9.52 8.34 9.76
CA ILE A 159 8.86 9.50 10.35
C ILE A 159 8.14 10.27 9.25
N GLY A 160 6.92 10.73 9.52
CA GLY A 160 6.15 11.53 8.58
C GLY A 160 4.93 12.21 9.19
N SER A 161 4.03 12.64 8.31
CA SER A 161 2.81 13.40 8.64
C SER A 161 1.53 12.76 8.05
N PRO A 162 1.31 11.44 8.21
CA PRO A 162 0.15 10.76 7.65
C PRO A 162 -1.16 11.35 8.16
N PHE A 163 -2.07 11.64 7.24
CA PHE A 163 -3.37 12.28 7.51
C PHE A 163 -3.27 13.60 8.33
N GLY A 164 -2.13 14.30 8.25
CA GLY A 164 -1.87 15.52 9.03
C GLY A 164 -1.32 15.28 10.45
N PHE A 165 -1.16 14.02 10.89
CA PHE A 165 -0.54 13.68 12.17
C PHE A 165 1.00 13.77 12.08
N GLN A 166 1.51 15.01 12.03
CA GLN A 166 2.94 15.30 12.00
C GLN A 166 3.70 14.65 13.17
N GLY A 167 4.83 14.01 12.86
CA GLY A 167 5.64 13.31 13.86
C GLY A 167 5.16 11.88 14.13
N THR A 168 4.32 11.30 13.26
CA THR A 168 4.03 9.85 13.34
C THR A 168 5.33 9.07 13.12
N PHE A 169 5.63 8.16 14.03
CA PHE A 169 6.83 7.32 14.03
C PHE A 169 6.43 5.85 13.91
N THR A 170 6.96 5.16 12.91
CA THR A 170 6.76 3.71 12.72
C THR A 170 8.10 2.99 12.65
N THR A 171 8.13 1.70 12.99
CA THR A 171 9.36 0.91 13.11
C THR A 171 9.21 -0.46 12.47
N GLY A 172 10.34 -1.00 12.00
CA GLY A 172 10.46 -2.29 11.34
C GLY A 172 11.94 -2.58 11.04
N ILE A 173 12.21 -3.27 9.95
CA ILE A 173 13.53 -3.62 9.44
C ILE A 173 13.69 -3.29 7.95
N VAL A 174 14.94 -3.20 7.50
CA VAL A 174 15.28 -3.30 6.06
C VAL A 174 15.00 -4.74 5.61
N SER A 175 13.90 -4.95 4.88
CA SER A 175 13.44 -6.26 4.42
C SER A 175 14.17 -6.72 3.14
N ARG A 176 14.50 -5.80 2.23
CA ARG A 176 15.26 -6.07 1.00
C ARG A 176 16.04 -4.82 0.57
N LEU A 177 17.16 -5.02 -0.11
CA LEU A 177 17.90 -3.97 -0.82
C LEU A 177 17.86 -4.25 -2.32
N ASP A 178 17.28 -3.34 -3.09
CA ASP A 178 17.24 -3.39 -4.55
C ASP A 178 18.26 -2.38 -5.10
N ARG A 179 19.54 -2.76 -5.13
CA ARG A 179 20.64 -1.88 -5.58
C ARG A 179 20.58 -1.56 -7.09
N ASN A 180 19.83 -2.32 -7.88
CA ASN A 180 19.64 -2.03 -9.31
C ASN A 180 18.70 -0.84 -9.48
N ARG A 181 17.57 -0.83 -8.78
CA ARG A 181 16.62 0.30 -8.78
C ARG A 181 17.11 1.46 -7.91
N GLY A 182 17.82 1.17 -6.82
CA GLY A 182 18.17 2.13 -5.77
C GLY A 182 17.04 2.27 -4.74
N LEU A 183 16.43 1.15 -4.36
CA LEU A 183 15.31 1.09 -3.42
C LEU A 183 15.64 0.22 -2.20
N ILE A 184 15.14 0.66 -1.05
CA ILE A 184 15.03 -0.12 0.19
C ILE A 184 13.58 -0.57 0.32
N GLN A 185 13.36 -1.86 0.58
CA GLN A 185 12.08 -2.37 1.05
C GLN A 185 12.11 -2.47 2.57
N THR A 186 11.02 -2.10 3.23
CA THR A 186 10.88 -2.07 4.69
C THR A 186 9.51 -2.62 5.10
N ASP A 187 9.40 -3.25 6.27
CA ASP A 187 8.11 -3.60 6.90
C ASP A 187 7.64 -2.52 7.90
N ALA A 188 8.46 -1.51 8.17
CA ALA A 188 8.04 -0.30 8.89
C ALA A 188 6.87 0.36 8.16
N ALA A 189 5.76 0.60 8.87
CA ALA A 189 4.51 0.99 8.24
C ALA A 189 4.58 2.37 7.54
N ILE A 190 4.61 2.35 6.21
CA ILE A 190 4.52 3.53 5.33
C ILE A 190 3.07 3.66 4.86
N ASN A 191 2.41 4.76 5.23
CA ASN A 191 1.05 5.12 4.81
C ASN A 191 1.08 6.49 4.09
N PRO A 192 0.03 6.88 3.33
CA PRO A 192 -0.07 8.20 2.70
C PRO A 192 0.27 9.35 3.65
N GLY A 193 1.03 10.35 3.16
CA GLY A 193 1.59 11.44 3.98
C GLY A 193 2.94 11.14 4.65
N ASN A 194 3.44 9.90 4.62
CA ASN A 194 4.85 9.58 4.95
C ASN A 194 5.81 9.78 3.76
N SER A 195 5.30 9.83 2.52
CA SER A 195 6.08 10.13 1.32
C SER A 195 6.96 11.37 1.51
N GLY A 196 8.23 11.27 1.14
CA GLY A 196 9.24 12.32 1.30
C GLY A 196 9.85 12.43 2.70
N GLY A 197 9.26 11.79 3.72
CA GLY A 197 9.83 11.65 5.06
C GLY A 197 11.03 10.68 5.07
N PRO A 198 11.87 10.70 6.12
CA PRO A 198 13.04 9.84 6.16
C PRO A 198 12.70 8.40 6.57
N LEU A 199 13.39 7.44 5.96
CA LEU A 199 13.68 6.15 6.55
C LEU A 199 15.03 6.26 7.28
N LEU A 200 15.06 5.92 8.56
CA LEU A 200 16.20 6.13 9.47
C LEU A 200 16.79 4.81 9.95
N ASN A 201 18.09 4.80 10.24
CA ASN A 201 18.76 3.73 10.98
C ASN A 201 18.76 3.99 12.51
N SER A 202 19.32 3.05 13.29
CA SER A 202 19.44 3.15 14.76
C SER A 202 20.38 4.25 15.28
N ARG A 203 21.02 5.03 14.41
CA ARG A 203 21.80 6.23 14.76
C ARG A 203 21.01 7.54 14.50
N GLY A 204 19.80 7.45 13.93
CA GLY A 204 19.03 8.61 13.50
C GLY A 204 19.51 9.23 12.18
N GLU A 205 20.24 8.46 11.36
CA GLU A 205 20.68 8.88 10.03
C GLU A 205 19.72 8.37 8.96
N LEU A 206 19.43 9.20 7.96
CA LEU A 206 18.60 8.89 6.79
C LEU A 206 19.30 7.84 5.93
N ILE A 207 18.71 6.64 5.84
CA ILE A 207 19.11 5.56 4.93
C ILE A 207 18.26 5.54 3.64
N GLY A 208 17.13 6.23 3.63
CA GLY A 208 16.38 6.51 2.41
C GLY A 208 15.26 7.51 2.58
N VAL A 209 14.59 7.87 1.49
CA VAL A 209 13.40 8.73 1.46
C VAL A 209 12.16 7.86 1.22
N ASN A 210 11.24 7.80 2.19
CA ASN A 210 10.03 6.98 2.10
C ASN A 210 9.23 7.33 0.84
N SER A 211 8.75 6.33 0.10
CA SER A 211 7.81 6.51 -1.02
C SER A 211 6.72 5.43 -0.93
N ALA A 212 5.46 5.85 -0.95
CA ALA A 212 4.32 4.96 -0.77
C ALA A 212 3.97 4.22 -2.08
N ILE A 213 4.70 3.13 -2.37
CA ILE A 213 4.59 2.44 -3.67
C ILE A 213 3.35 1.53 -3.77
N LEU A 214 2.86 0.90 -2.69
CA LEU A 214 1.60 0.14 -2.71
C LEU A 214 1.03 -0.13 -1.30
N SER A 215 -0.29 -0.24 -1.23
CA SER A 215 -1.04 -0.99 -0.20
C SER A 215 -2.25 -1.62 -0.91
N PRO A 216 -2.64 -2.87 -0.59
CA PRO A 216 -3.51 -3.66 -1.45
C PRO A 216 -4.99 -3.26 -1.32
N GLY A 217 -5.41 -2.28 -2.14
CA GLY A 217 -6.79 -1.82 -2.26
C GLY A 217 -7.18 -0.67 -1.33
N ALA A 218 -8.23 0.06 -1.72
CA ALA A 218 -8.75 1.19 -0.97
C ALA A 218 -9.27 0.76 0.41
N GLY A 219 -8.67 1.30 1.48
CA GLY A 219 -9.00 0.95 2.87
C GLY A 219 -8.07 -0.08 3.52
N ALA A 220 -7.18 -0.74 2.77
CA ALA A 220 -6.09 -1.50 3.36
C ALA A 220 -5.00 -0.53 3.87
N GLY A 221 -4.71 -0.60 5.18
CA GLY A 221 -3.50 0.01 5.73
C GLY A 221 -2.24 -0.73 5.29
N ASN A 222 -1.06 -0.19 5.61
CA ASN A 222 0.22 -0.84 5.30
C ASN A 222 0.27 -2.32 5.76
N VAL A 223 0.59 -3.22 4.83
CA VAL A 223 0.62 -4.69 5.03
C VAL A 223 2.02 -5.25 5.32
N GLY A 224 2.94 -4.44 5.87
CA GLY A 224 4.33 -4.84 6.07
C GLY A 224 5.18 -4.77 4.79
N ILE A 225 4.73 -4.04 3.78
CA ILE A 225 5.49 -3.75 2.55
C ILE A 225 5.44 -2.23 2.33
N GLY A 226 6.55 -1.57 2.61
CA GLY A 226 6.82 -0.18 2.28
C GLY A 226 8.16 -0.05 1.54
N PHE A 227 8.37 1.09 0.88
CA PHE A 227 9.58 1.36 0.11
C PHE A 227 10.18 2.73 0.44
N ALA A 228 11.48 2.85 0.22
CA ALA A 228 12.21 4.11 0.28
C ALA A 228 13.31 4.17 -0.80
N ILE A 229 13.55 5.37 -1.33
CA ILE A 229 14.64 5.64 -2.27
C ILE A 229 15.95 5.68 -1.48
N ALA A 230 16.92 4.82 -1.84
CA ALA A 230 18.16 4.62 -1.10
C ALA A 230 19.14 5.81 -1.22
N THR A 231 20.10 5.91 -0.30
CA THR A 231 21.01 7.07 -0.26
C THR A 231 21.97 7.19 -1.44
N ASP A 232 22.25 6.14 -2.18
CA ASP A 232 23.04 6.21 -3.43
C ASP A 232 22.35 7.08 -4.51
N ARG A 233 21.02 7.00 -4.58
CA ARG A 233 20.19 7.89 -5.41
C ARG A 233 20.09 9.30 -4.84
N VAL A 234 20.00 9.43 -3.51
CA VAL A 234 19.97 10.73 -2.82
C VAL A 234 21.26 11.51 -3.04
N ASP A 235 22.42 10.92 -2.78
CA ASP A 235 23.72 11.59 -2.91
C ASP A 235 23.96 12.06 -4.36
N SER A 236 23.63 11.20 -5.34
CA SER A 236 23.68 11.53 -6.77
C SER A 236 22.79 12.73 -7.13
N PHE A 237 21.57 12.78 -6.57
CA PHE A 237 20.64 13.89 -6.76
C PHE A 237 21.12 15.18 -6.08
N LEU A 238 21.62 15.10 -4.84
CA LEU A 238 22.10 16.27 -4.09
C LEU A 238 23.30 16.94 -4.77
N VAL A 239 24.23 16.17 -5.34
CA VAL A 239 25.32 16.72 -6.17
C VAL A 239 24.77 17.46 -7.39
N ALA A 240 23.76 16.92 -8.08
CA ALA A 240 23.12 17.62 -9.20
C ALA A 240 22.40 18.91 -8.78
N VAL A 241 21.81 18.95 -7.58
CA VAL A 241 21.20 20.17 -7.00
C VAL A 241 22.26 21.21 -6.62
N GLU A 242 23.37 20.80 -6.00
CA GLU A 242 24.45 21.72 -5.60
C GLU A 242 25.24 22.27 -6.80
N GLU A 243 25.39 21.50 -7.88
CA GLU A 243 26.00 21.96 -9.14
C GLU A 243 25.03 22.72 -10.06
N GLY A 244 23.75 22.85 -9.69
CA GLY A 244 22.73 23.53 -10.49
C GLY A 244 22.36 22.80 -11.80
N ARG A 245 22.56 21.48 -11.85
CA ARG A 245 22.23 20.60 -12.99
C ARG A 245 20.88 19.90 -12.86
N ALA A 246 20.36 19.75 -11.63
CA ALA A 246 19.08 19.10 -11.38
C ALA A 246 17.93 19.77 -12.18
N PRO A 247 17.09 18.99 -12.89
CA PRO A 247 15.94 19.50 -13.62
C PRO A 247 15.05 20.44 -12.77
N THR A 248 14.68 21.60 -13.32
CA THR A 248 13.79 22.57 -12.65
C THR A 248 12.31 22.26 -12.82
N ALA A 249 11.97 21.17 -13.50
CA ALA A 249 10.62 20.66 -13.70
C ALA A 249 10.62 19.12 -13.55
N PRO A 250 9.51 18.50 -13.11
CA PRO A 250 9.45 17.06 -12.94
C PRO A 250 9.62 16.33 -14.28
N GLN A 251 10.40 15.25 -14.25
CA GLN A 251 10.57 14.31 -15.37
C GLN A 251 9.74 13.04 -15.11
N GLN A 252 9.24 12.38 -16.16
CA GLN A 252 8.41 11.18 -16.02
C GLN A 252 9.17 10.05 -15.32
N SER A 253 8.58 9.46 -14.27
CA SER A 253 9.32 8.60 -13.34
C SER A 253 9.64 7.20 -13.86
N PRO A 254 10.87 6.69 -13.62
CA PRO A 254 11.32 5.35 -14.01
C PRO A 254 10.91 4.29 -12.98
N LEU A 255 9.99 4.63 -12.06
CA LEU A 255 9.25 3.67 -11.25
C LEU A 255 8.37 2.76 -12.13
N LEU A 256 8.05 3.22 -13.35
CA LEU A 256 7.64 2.37 -14.47
C LEU A 256 8.93 1.84 -15.14
N ALA A 257 9.42 0.70 -14.70
CA ALA A 257 10.73 0.19 -15.13
C ALA A 257 10.63 -0.64 -16.43
N GLY A 258 10.41 0.03 -17.57
CA GLY A 258 10.46 -0.55 -18.92
C GLY A 258 10.46 0.51 -20.02
N GLY A 259 10.47 0.07 -21.28
CA GLY A 259 10.59 0.98 -22.44
C GLY A 259 9.28 1.64 -22.90
N ALA A 260 8.13 1.13 -22.45
CA ALA A 260 6.82 1.47 -23.01
C ALA A 260 6.12 2.61 -22.25
N ALA A 261 6.10 3.80 -22.85
CA ALA A 261 5.27 4.92 -22.40
C ALA A 261 3.76 4.59 -22.50
N ALA A 262 2.94 5.17 -21.63
CA ALA A 262 1.54 4.82 -21.52
C ALA A 262 0.71 5.20 -22.76
N GLU A 263 -0.07 4.26 -23.30
CA GLU A 263 -0.95 4.49 -24.45
C GLU A 263 -2.24 5.21 -24.01
N ARG A 264 -2.70 6.22 -24.75
CA ARG A 264 -3.94 6.96 -24.42
C ARG A 264 -5.16 6.35 -25.10
N LEU A 265 -6.09 5.86 -24.30
CA LEU A 265 -7.42 5.38 -24.69
C LEU A 265 -8.43 6.55 -24.64
N ALA A 266 -9.34 6.60 -25.62
CA ALA A 266 -10.32 7.69 -25.76
C ALA A 266 -11.74 7.20 -25.47
N LEU A 267 -12.21 7.39 -24.23
CA LEU A 267 -13.45 6.84 -23.68
C LEU A 267 -14.70 7.54 -24.26
N ASN A 268 -15.18 7.05 -25.41
CA ASN A 268 -16.19 7.72 -26.24
C ASN A 268 -17.56 7.02 -26.26
N ASN A 269 -18.05 6.53 -25.11
CA ASN A 269 -19.25 5.69 -24.90
C ASN A 269 -19.27 4.32 -25.61
N GLU A 270 -18.72 4.21 -26.82
CA GLU A 270 -18.39 2.91 -27.41
C GLU A 270 -17.21 2.27 -26.66
N PRO A 271 -17.22 0.94 -26.45
CA PRO A 271 -16.11 0.27 -25.80
C PRO A 271 -14.82 0.23 -26.63
N ILE A 272 -13.69 0.13 -25.94
CA ILE A 272 -12.35 0.09 -26.51
C ILE A 272 -11.74 -1.29 -26.19
N GLU A 273 -11.33 -2.04 -27.21
CA GLU A 273 -10.44 -3.21 -27.08
C GLU A 273 -9.07 -2.85 -27.66
N VAL A 274 -8.02 -3.07 -26.88
CA VAL A 274 -6.61 -3.02 -27.34
C VAL A 274 -5.94 -4.36 -27.09
N LYS A 275 -4.90 -4.66 -27.87
CA LYS A 275 -4.10 -5.88 -27.73
C LYS A 275 -2.67 -5.51 -27.37
N GLY A 276 -2.09 -6.28 -26.48
CA GLY A 276 -0.71 -6.06 -26.05
C GLY A 276 -0.07 -7.35 -25.60
N LYS A 277 1.20 -7.24 -25.25
CA LYS A 277 2.06 -8.34 -24.86
C LYS A 277 2.87 -7.92 -23.64
N LEU A 278 3.12 -8.88 -22.74
CA LEU A 278 4.01 -8.72 -21.59
C LEU A 278 5.21 -9.66 -21.75
N ASP A 279 6.40 -9.10 -21.68
CA ASP A 279 7.69 -9.77 -21.85
C ASP A 279 8.86 -8.97 -21.24
N GLU A 280 10.10 -9.43 -21.47
CA GLU A 280 11.32 -8.83 -20.92
C GLU A 280 11.59 -7.36 -21.31
N GLU A 281 10.91 -6.80 -22.32
CA GLU A 281 11.02 -5.40 -22.74
C GLU A 281 9.92 -4.49 -22.12
N SER A 282 8.91 -5.10 -21.50
CA SER A 282 7.76 -4.44 -20.88
C SER A 282 8.11 -3.73 -19.56
N ASN A 283 7.20 -2.94 -19.00
CA ASN A 283 7.45 -2.31 -17.70
C ASN A 283 7.43 -3.34 -16.57
N VAL A 284 8.23 -3.15 -15.53
CA VAL A 284 8.33 -4.07 -14.40
C VAL A 284 7.89 -3.39 -13.10
N LEU A 285 6.91 -3.94 -12.38
CA LEU A 285 6.50 -3.43 -11.08
C LEU A 285 7.67 -3.51 -10.06
N PRO A 286 8.02 -2.42 -9.34
CA PRO A 286 9.10 -2.45 -8.36
C PRO A 286 8.85 -3.33 -7.13
N SER A 287 7.59 -3.68 -6.85
CA SER A 287 7.15 -4.45 -5.69
C SER A 287 7.60 -5.91 -5.71
N ASP A 288 7.40 -6.57 -6.84
CA ASP A 288 7.35 -8.04 -7.01
C ASP A 288 8.13 -8.52 -8.24
N ASN A 289 8.34 -7.64 -9.23
CA ASN A 289 8.88 -7.90 -10.57
C ASN A 289 7.90 -8.51 -11.59
N SER A 290 6.59 -8.33 -11.44
CA SER A 290 5.64 -8.64 -12.52
C SER A 290 5.80 -7.65 -13.69
N TYR A 291 5.55 -8.13 -14.92
CA TYR A 291 5.53 -7.30 -16.12
C TYR A 291 4.16 -6.62 -16.29
N PHE A 292 4.13 -5.37 -16.72
CA PHE A 292 2.93 -4.61 -17.05
C PHE A 292 3.11 -3.66 -18.25
N ASN A 293 1.99 -3.26 -18.84
CA ASN A 293 1.90 -2.11 -19.74
C ASN A 293 0.94 -1.07 -19.17
N ALA A 294 1.27 0.21 -19.37
CA ALA A 294 0.47 1.32 -18.89
C ALA A 294 -0.45 1.86 -19.98
N TYR A 295 -1.68 2.20 -19.60
CA TYR A 295 -2.66 2.88 -20.43
C TYR A 295 -3.24 4.06 -19.66
N THR A 296 -3.65 5.11 -20.35
CA THR A 296 -4.28 6.30 -19.74
C THR A 296 -5.62 6.58 -20.39
N PHE A 297 -6.59 7.06 -19.60
CA PHE A 297 -7.85 7.57 -20.10
C PHE A 297 -8.30 8.79 -19.30
N GLU A 298 -9.15 9.61 -19.89
CA GLU A 298 -9.75 10.79 -19.28
C GLU A 298 -11.16 10.41 -18.80
N GLY A 299 -11.51 10.73 -17.57
CA GLY A 299 -12.78 10.31 -16.95
C GLY A 299 -13.30 11.30 -15.91
N ASP A 300 -14.64 11.36 -15.80
CA ASP A 300 -15.36 12.34 -14.98
C ASP A 300 -15.62 11.84 -13.55
N ALA A 301 -15.68 12.75 -12.58
CA ALA A 301 -16.09 12.40 -11.21
C ALA A 301 -17.53 11.84 -11.20
N GLY A 302 -17.72 10.65 -10.63
CA GLY A 302 -19.00 9.94 -10.61
C GLY A 302 -19.28 9.09 -11.86
N GLN A 303 -18.41 9.07 -12.86
CA GLN A 303 -18.52 8.18 -14.01
C GLN A 303 -18.22 6.73 -13.60
N ARG A 304 -19.04 5.76 -14.01
CA ARG A 304 -18.75 4.33 -13.83
C ARG A 304 -17.94 3.81 -15.02
N VAL A 305 -16.83 3.13 -14.73
CA VAL A 305 -15.98 2.47 -15.72
C VAL A 305 -15.83 0.98 -15.40
N ILE A 306 -15.68 0.20 -16.46
CA ILE A 306 -15.38 -1.24 -16.43
C ILE A 306 -14.11 -1.46 -17.25
N ILE A 307 -13.13 -2.09 -16.62
CA ILE A 307 -11.84 -2.46 -17.21
C ILE A 307 -11.72 -3.98 -17.10
N GLU A 308 -11.56 -4.66 -18.24
CA GLU A 308 -11.53 -6.12 -18.36
C GLU A 308 -10.20 -6.52 -19.04
N MET A 309 -9.52 -7.57 -18.58
CA MET A 309 -8.25 -8.04 -19.14
C MET A 309 -8.25 -9.57 -19.22
N ASN A 310 -7.96 -10.11 -20.42
CA ASN A 310 -7.96 -11.55 -20.68
C ASN A 310 -6.58 -11.97 -21.23
N SER A 311 -6.04 -13.09 -20.72
CA SER A 311 -4.90 -13.78 -21.32
C SER A 311 -5.13 -15.29 -21.29
N GLN A 312 -4.53 -15.98 -22.25
CA GLN A 312 -4.48 -17.46 -22.29
C GLN A 312 -3.09 -18.02 -21.94
N GLU A 313 -2.15 -17.14 -21.59
CA GLU A 313 -0.73 -17.47 -21.41
C GLU A 313 -0.27 -17.22 -19.97
N PHE A 314 -0.79 -16.18 -19.30
CA PHE A 314 -0.50 -15.84 -17.91
C PHE A 314 -1.77 -15.56 -17.08
N ASN A 315 -1.62 -15.40 -15.76
CA ASN A 315 -2.70 -14.95 -14.88
C ASN A 315 -2.72 -13.42 -14.87
N SER A 316 -3.78 -12.78 -15.37
CA SER A 316 -3.82 -11.31 -15.41
C SER A 316 -3.95 -10.69 -14.02
N TYR A 317 -3.52 -9.43 -13.92
CA TYR A 317 -3.73 -8.55 -12.79
C TYR A 317 -3.98 -7.13 -13.31
N LEU A 318 -4.91 -6.39 -12.70
CA LEU A 318 -5.24 -5.02 -13.05
C LEU A 318 -5.01 -4.09 -11.86
N ILE A 319 -4.46 -2.91 -12.13
CA ILE A 319 -4.41 -1.78 -11.19
C ILE A 319 -4.97 -0.55 -11.91
N LEU A 320 -5.82 0.22 -11.23
CA LEU A 320 -6.26 1.54 -11.64
C LEU A 320 -5.72 2.60 -10.68
N LEU A 321 -5.04 3.60 -11.22
CA LEU A 321 -4.50 4.75 -10.49
C LEU A 321 -5.28 6.03 -10.84
N SER A 322 -5.46 6.90 -9.84
CA SER A 322 -6.09 8.22 -9.96
C SER A 322 -5.17 9.24 -10.65
N PRO A 323 -5.69 10.45 -10.99
CA PRO A 323 -4.86 11.53 -11.55
C PRO A 323 -3.69 11.97 -10.64
N GLU A 324 -3.82 11.75 -9.33
CA GLU A 324 -2.81 12.01 -8.32
C GLU A 324 -1.92 10.77 -8.03
N GLY A 325 -2.09 9.68 -8.77
CA GLY A 325 -1.31 8.44 -8.67
C GLY A 325 -1.76 7.45 -7.59
N ASN A 326 -2.87 7.70 -6.90
CA ASN A 326 -3.37 6.81 -5.84
C ASN A 326 -4.05 5.55 -6.41
N ASN A 327 -3.89 4.40 -5.78
CA ASN A 327 -4.63 3.18 -6.14
C ASN A 327 -6.14 3.36 -5.87
N VAL A 328 -6.93 3.33 -6.95
CA VAL A 328 -8.41 3.48 -6.94
C VAL A 328 -9.07 2.12 -6.81
N ALA A 329 -8.57 1.14 -7.57
CA ALA A 329 -9.07 -0.22 -7.61
C ALA A 329 -7.97 -1.16 -8.15
N GLN A 330 -8.06 -2.43 -7.78
CA GLN A 330 -7.21 -3.50 -8.30
C GLN A 330 -8.00 -4.81 -8.38
N ALA A 331 -7.65 -5.69 -9.32
CA ALA A 331 -8.27 -7.00 -9.49
C ALA A 331 -7.23 -8.04 -9.92
N GLY A 332 -7.34 -9.26 -9.41
CA GLY A 332 -6.46 -10.38 -9.72
C GLY A 332 -7.15 -11.72 -9.44
N THR A 333 -6.57 -12.82 -9.91
CA THR A 333 -7.26 -14.12 -9.98
C THR A 333 -6.71 -15.19 -9.04
N ASP A 334 -7.07 -15.11 -7.75
CA ASP A 334 -6.63 -16.07 -6.72
C ASP A 334 -7.14 -17.51 -6.89
N ASN A 335 -8.06 -17.77 -7.84
CA ASN A 335 -8.79 -19.03 -7.99
C ASN A 335 -8.68 -19.69 -9.39
N GLY A 336 -7.67 -19.34 -10.19
CA GLY A 336 -7.36 -20.06 -11.44
C GLY A 336 -8.23 -19.70 -12.65
N ALA A 337 -9.10 -18.70 -12.54
CA ALA A 337 -9.46 -17.89 -13.71
C ALA A 337 -8.23 -17.11 -14.20
N ARG A 338 -8.21 -16.68 -15.46
CA ARG A 338 -7.12 -15.87 -16.02
C ARG A 338 -7.49 -14.42 -16.27
N ASP A 339 -8.75 -14.08 -16.03
CA ASP A 339 -9.37 -12.84 -16.47
C ASP A 339 -9.59 -11.90 -15.28
N SER A 340 -9.07 -10.69 -15.37
CA SER A 340 -9.19 -9.65 -14.35
C SER A 340 -10.23 -8.62 -14.75
N ARG A 341 -11.00 -8.15 -13.77
CA ARG A 341 -12.07 -7.18 -13.99
C ARG A 341 -12.13 -6.16 -12.87
N ILE A 342 -11.89 -4.89 -13.19
CA ILE A 342 -12.21 -3.75 -12.33
C ILE A 342 -13.55 -3.18 -12.79
N GLU A 343 -14.44 -2.94 -11.85
CA GLU A 343 -15.64 -2.12 -12.03
C GLU A 343 -15.69 -1.09 -10.90
N VAL A 344 -15.73 0.20 -11.24
CA VAL A 344 -15.63 1.26 -10.24
C VAL A 344 -16.29 2.56 -10.71
N THR A 345 -16.80 3.34 -9.75
CA THR A 345 -17.20 4.74 -9.97
C THR A 345 -16.03 5.65 -9.62
N LEU A 346 -15.60 6.47 -10.59
CA LEU A 346 -14.43 7.34 -10.48
C LEU A 346 -14.63 8.41 -9.39
N PRO A 347 -13.71 8.57 -8.42
CA PRO A 347 -13.86 9.53 -7.32
C PRO A 347 -13.61 11.00 -7.71
N THR A 348 -12.73 11.24 -8.68
CA THR A 348 -12.32 12.58 -9.15
C THR A 348 -12.36 12.68 -10.68
N GLU A 349 -12.35 13.90 -11.20
CA GLU A 349 -12.20 14.19 -12.64
C GLU A 349 -10.71 14.22 -13.00
N GLY A 350 -10.31 13.62 -14.12
CA GLY A 350 -8.95 13.76 -14.65
C GLY A 350 -8.45 12.57 -15.47
N ILE A 351 -7.11 12.45 -15.56
CA ILE A 351 -6.44 11.37 -16.30
C ILE A 351 -6.13 10.20 -15.37
N TYR A 352 -6.83 9.09 -15.54
CA TYR A 352 -6.59 7.84 -14.83
C TYR A 352 -5.56 6.98 -15.57
N THR A 353 -4.81 6.16 -14.83
CA THR A 353 -3.82 5.23 -15.39
C THR A 353 -4.18 3.78 -15.07
N ILE A 354 -4.32 2.93 -16.09
CA ILE A 354 -4.50 1.48 -15.97
C ILE A 354 -3.13 0.81 -16.11
N LEU A 355 -2.78 -0.08 -15.19
CA LEU A 355 -1.64 -1.00 -15.35
C LEU A 355 -2.20 -2.39 -15.68
N ALA A 356 -2.01 -2.83 -16.92
CA ALA A 356 -2.33 -4.17 -17.39
C ALA A 356 -1.14 -5.08 -17.07
N ASN A 357 -1.25 -5.88 -16.02
CA ASN A 357 -0.14 -6.53 -15.33
C ASN A 357 -0.26 -8.07 -15.36
N THR A 358 0.85 -8.74 -15.08
CA THR A 358 0.92 -10.18 -14.75
C THR A 358 0.76 -10.36 -13.24
N TYR A 359 0.20 -11.48 -12.78
CA TYR A 359 0.07 -11.74 -11.34
C TYR A 359 1.43 -12.07 -10.71
N SER A 360 2.31 -12.76 -11.43
CA SER A 360 3.60 -13.23 -10.94
C SER A 360 4.79 -12.69 -11.72
N ALA A 361 5.92 -12.55 -11.02
CA ALA A 361 7.20 -12.17 -11.63
C ALA A 361 7.62 -13.15 -12.74
N GLY A 362 7.97 -12.61 -13.91
CA GLY A 362 8.47 -13.41 -15.03
C GLY A 362 7.41 -14.15 -15.86
N GLU A 363 6.12 -13.99 -15.58
CA GLU A 363 5.06 -14.46 -16.50
C GLU A 363 5.05 -13.60 -17.77
N THR A 364 4.94 -14.23 -18.95
CA THR A 364 4.96 -13.52 -20.25
C THR A 364 3.88 -14.05 -21.18
N GLY A 365 3.39 -13.20 -22.09
CA GLY A 365 2.44 -13.59 -23.13
C GLY A 365 1.58 -12.47 -23.70
N GLU A 366 0.70 -12.81 -24.63
CA GLU A 366 -0.29 -11.90 -25.22
C GLU A 366 -1.52 -11.70 -24.31
N TYR A 367 -2.19 -10.54 -24.42
CA TYR A 367 -3.45 -10.23 -23.74
C TYR A 367 -4.35 -9.30 -24.58
N THR A 368 -5.64 -9.27 -24.23
CA THR A 368 -6.55 -8.17 -24.58
C THR A 368 -6.86 -7.34 -23.35
N LEU A 369 -6.93 -6.01 -23.52
CA LEU A 369 -7.40 -5.07 -22.51
C LEU A 369 -8.62 -4.34 -23.07
N ALA A 370 -9.65 -4.23 -22.24
CA ALA A 370 -10.97 -3.75 -22.56
C ALA A 370 -11.33 -2.60 -21.61
N LEU A 371 -11.78 -1.46 -22.13
CA LEU A 371 -12.23 -0.29 -21.35
C LEU A 371 -13.59 0.19 -21.86
N SER A 372 -14.54 0.41 -20.95
CA SER A 372 -15.90 0.84 -21.28
C SER A 372 -16.60 1.54 -20.11
N THR A 373 -17.68 2.27 -20.36
CA THR A 373 -18.63 2.74 -19.33
C THR A 373 -19.79 1.75 -19.08
N THR A 374 -19.96 0.78 -19.99
CA THR A 374 -21.16 -0.08 -20.11
C THR A 374 -20.88 -1.58 -20.03
N GLY A 375 -19.62 -2.02 -19.98
CA GLY A 375 -19.17 -3.41 -19.91
C GLY A 375 -19.04 -4.07 -21.29
N LEU A 376 -17.91 -4.73 -21.56
CA LEU A 376 -17.56 -5.22 -22.89
C LEU A 376 -18.09 -6.63 -23.20
N SER A 377 -18.30 -7.45 -22.18
CA SER A 377 -19.03 -8.71 -22.31
C SER A 377 -20.42 -8.45 -22.95
N PRO A 378 -20.68 -8.99 -24.15
CA PRO A 378 -21.86 -8.66 -24.95
C PRO A 378 -23.11 -9.20 -24.25
N ILE A 379 -24.20 -8.45 -24.31
CA ILE A 379 -25.47 -8.86 -23.68
C ILE A 379 -26.00 -10.12 -24.39
N LEU A 380 -25.73 -11.29 -23.81
CA LEU A 380 -26.22 -12.60 -24.27
C LEU A 380 -27.73 -12.73 -24.03
N LEU A 381 -28.22 -12.01 -23.02
CA LEU A 381 -29.62 -11.91 -22.65
C LEU A 381 -29.85 -10.60 -21.89
N LYS A 382 -30.91 -9.86 -22.20
CA LYS A 382 -31.53 -8.92 -21.26
C LYS A 382 -33.03 -9.00 -21.39
N GLU A 383 -33.70 -9.46 -20.34
CA GLU A 383 -35.14 -9.67 -20.32
C GLU A 383 -35.75 -9.14 -19.01
N GLU A 384 -36.93 -8.55 -19.14
CA GLU A 384 -37.77 -8.13 -18.02
C GLU A 384 -38.76 -9.25 -17.67
N GLY A 385 -39.03 -9.46 -16.38
CA GLY A 385 -39.98 -10.46 -15.91
C GLY A 385 -40.81 -9.99 -14.72
N ARG A 386 -41.75 -10.83 -14.27
CA ARG A 386 -42.56 -10.53 -13.09
C ARG A 386 -42.94 -11.79 -12.32
N LEU A 387 -42.48 -11.88 -11.07
CA LEU A 387 -42.86 -12.93 -10.14
C LEU A 387 -44.22 -12.63 -9.48
N GLY A 388 -45.04 -13.67 -9.30
CA GLY A 388 -46.37 -13.60 -8.68
C GLY A 388 -47.21 -14.86 -8.93
N PRO A 389 -48.54 -14.83 -8.66
CA PRO A 389 -49.39 -16.02 -8.67
C PRO A 389 -49.47 -16.83 -9.97
N GLU A 390 -49.12 -16.23 -11.12
CA GLU A 390 -49.09 -16.88 -12.45
C GLU A 390 -47.70 -17.44 -12.81
N SER A 391 -46.69 -17.22 -11.96
CA SER A 391 -45.33 -17.74 -12.14
C SER A 391 -45.24 -19.23 -11.80
N GLN A 392 -44.13 -19.88 -12.18
CA GLN A 392 -43.87 -21.26 -11.76
C GLN A 392 -43.56 -21.29 -10.25
N VAL A 393 -43.75 -22.44 -9.60
CA VAL A 393 -43.56 -22.58 -8.15
C VAL A 393 -42.56 -23.69 -7.86
N LEU A 394 -41.46 -23.37 -7.16
CA LEU A 394 -40.47 -24.37 -6.77
C LEU A 394 -41.08 -25.35 -5.76
N ARG A 395 -40.87 -26.66 -5.99
CA ARG A 395 -41.51 -27.73 -5.19
C ARG A 395 -40.87 -27.95 -3.81
N ALA A 396 -39.70 -27.36 -3.55
CA ALA A 396 -38.93 -27.58 -2.32
C ALA A 396 -39.42 -26.68 -1.17
N ASP A 397 -39.74 -25.43 -1.48
CA ASP A 397 -39.95 -24.29 -0.58
C ASP A 397 -41.31 -23.62 -0.84
N GLY A 398 -41.73 -23.56 -2.11
CA GLY A 398 -42.93 -22.91 -2.60
C GLY A 398 -42.72 -21.46 -3.03
N THR A 399 -41.50 -21.03 -3.37
CA THR A 399 -41.21 -19.70 -3.94
C THR A 399 -41.69 -19.60 -5.39
N PHE A 400 -41.90 -18.37 -5.88
CA PHE A 400 -42.21 -18.10 -7.30
C PHE A 400 -40.93 -17.99 -8.13
N TYR A 401 -40.91 -18.59 -9.32
CA TYR A 401 -39.83 -18.44 -10.28
C TYR A 401 -40.32 -18.32 -11.74
N GLN A 402 -39.44 -17.77 -12.57
CA GLN A 402 -39.54 -17.79 -14.03
C GLN A 402 -38.21 -18.29 -14.62
N GLU A 403 -38.26 -18.82 -15.85
CA GLU A 403 -37.08 -19.38 -16.52
C GLU A 403 -36.66 -18.52 -17.70
N HIS A 404 -35.36 -18.30 -17.83
CA HIS A 404 -34.73 -17.66 -18.99
C HIS A 404 -33.63 -18.56 -19.57
N THR A 405 -33.23 -18.33 -20.83
CA THR A 405 -32.19 -19.14 -21.49
C THR A 405 -31.24 -18.33 -22.33
N PHE A 406 -29.95 -18.69 -22.31
CA PHE A 406 -28.94 -18.13 -23.20
C PHE A 406 -28.02 -19.22 -23.77
N GLN A 407 -27.29 -18.92 -24.84
CA GLN A 407 -26.25 -19.81 -25.40
C GLN A 407 -24.89 -19.38 -24.87
N GLY A 408 -24.10 -20.33 -24.36
CA GLY A 408 -22.75 -20.09 -23.84
C GLY A 408 -21.72 -21.07 -24.39
N GLN A 409 -20.45 -20.69 -24.35
CA GLN A 409 -19.33 -21.49 -24.87
C GLN A 409 -18.46 -22.05 -23.73
N ALA A 410 -17.85 -23.22 -23.94
CA ALA A 410 -16.91 -23.79 -22.97
C ALA A 410 -15.72 -22.85 -22.72
N GLY A 411 -15.42 -22.56 -21.46
CA GLY A 411 -14.37 -21.61 -21.06
C GLY A 411 -14.78 -20.14 -21.08
N GLN A 412 -15.98 -19.80 -21.57
CA GLN A 412 -16.50 -18.44 -21.49
C GLN A 412 -16.80 -18.07 -20.03
N SER A 413 -16.25 -16.96 -19.55
CA SER A 413 -16.73 -16.32 -18.31
C SER A 413 -18.00 -15.53 -18.61
N VAL A 414 -19.03 -15.67 -17.79
CA VAL A 414 -20.26 -14.86 -17.86
C VAL A 414 -20.65 -14.32 -16.49
N THR A 415 -21.28 -13.16 -16.46
CA THR A 415 -21.93 -12.59 -15.27
C THR A 415 -23.42 -12.44 -15.51
N ILE A 416 -24.20 -13.06 -14.63
CA ILE A 416 -25.65 -13.00 -14.60
C ILE A 416 -26.04 -12.06 -13.46
N VAL A 417 -26.84 -11.04 -13.76
CA VAL A 417 -27.36 -10.08 -12.77
C VAL A 417 -28.88 -10.16 -12.80
N MET A 418 -29.51 -10.23 -11.63
CA MET A 418 -30.96 -10.09 -11.47
C MET A 418 -31.25 -8.93 -10.51
N GLU A 419 -32.07 -7.98 -10.98
CA GLU A 419 -32.32 -6.71 -10.29
C GLU A 419 -33.82 -6.55 -10.00
N SER A 420 -34.18 -6.16 -8.77
CA SER A 420 -35.56 -5.83 -8.40
C SER A 420 -35.63 -4.78 -7.28
N GLU A 421 -36.59 -3.86 -7.39
CA GLU A 421 -37.00 -2.94 -6.31
C GLU A 421 -38.15 -3.52 -5.46
N ASP A 422 -38.85 -4.55 -5.97
CA ASP A 422 -40.08 -5.11 -5.36
C ASP A 422 -39.78 -6.24 -4.36
N PHE A 423 -38.70 -7.01 -4.53
CA PHE A 423 -38.39 -8.21 -3.72
C PHE A 423 -36.90 -8.58 -3.72
N ASP A 424 -36.48 -9.37 -2.73
CA ASP A 424 -35.13 -9.93 -2.60
C ASP A 424 -34.92 -11.11 -3.56
N THR A 425 -33.97 -10.98 -4.49
CA THR A 425 -33.84 -11.87 -5.66
C THR A 425 -32.96 -13.09 -5.38
N TYR A 426 -33.11 -14.14 -6.19
CA TYR A 426 -32.29 -15.34 -6.07
C TYR A 426 -32.08 -15.99 -7.45
N LEU A 427 -30.82 -16.23 -7.81
CA LEU A 427 -30.43 -16.83 -9.08
C LEU A 427 -30.01 -18.29 -8.91
N ILE A 428 -30.45 -19.17 -9.81
CA ILE A 428 -29.85 -20.50 -10.03
C ILE A 428 -29.50 -20.65 -11.51
N LEU A 429 -28.25 -21.00 -11.81
CA LEU A 429 -27.82 -21.37 -13.16
C LEU A 429 -27.77 -22.89 -13.32
N LEU A 430 -28.48 -23.40 -14.32
CA LEU A 430 -28.48 -24.78 -14.76
C LEU A 430 -27.73 -24.94 -16.09
N GLY A 431 -26.87 -25.95 -16.16
CA GLY A 431 -26.12 -26.30 -17.36
C GLY A 431 -26.95 -27.05 -18.41
N PRO A 432 -26.39 -27.31 -19.62
CA PRO A 432 -27.08 -28.01 -20.70
C PRO A 432 -27.51 -29.46 -20.39
N ASN A 433 -27.03 -30.02 -19.27
CA ASN A 433 -27.38 -31.34 -18.74
C ASN A 433 -28.18 -31.27 -17.42
N GLU A 434 -28.81 -30.13 -17.13
CA GLU A 434 -29.61 -29.84 -15.93
C GLU A 434 -28.84 -29.89 -14.58
N GLN A 435 -27.50 -29.94 -14.60
CA GLN A 435 -26.70 -29.79 -13.38
C GLN A 435 -26.70 -28.32 -12.91
N VAL A 436 -26.77 -28.09 -11.60
CA VAL A 436 -26.55 -26.74 -11.03
C VAL A 436 -25.07 -26.37 -11.24
N ILE A 437 -24.84 -25.21 -11.87
CA ILE A 437 -23.51 -24.64 -12.13
C ILE A 437 -23.13 -23.67 -11.01
N GLY A 438 -24.12 -22.92 -10.51
CA GLY A 438 -23.99 -21.98 -9.41
C GLY A 438 -25.36 -21.42 -9.03
N GLN A 439 -25.43 -20.79 -7.86
CA GLN A 439 -26.60 -20.11 -7.34
C GLN A 439 -26.13 -18.95 -6.47
N ASN A 440 -26.86 -17.84 -6.40
CA ASN A 440 -26.53 -16.73 -5.49
C ASN A 440 -27.74 -15.85 -5.14
N ASP A 441 -27.72 -15.36 -3.90
CA ASP A 441 -28.70 -14.50 -3.24
C ASP A 441 -28.33 -13.02 -3.44
N ASP A 442 -27.09 -12.64 -3.14
CA ASP A 442 -26.72 -11.22 -2.98
C ASP A 442 -25.53 -10.77 -3.83
N ALA A 443 -25.67 -9.63 -4.51
CA ALA A 443 -24.56 -8.90 -5.14
C ALA A 443 -23.58 -8.36 -4.09
N SER A 444 -24.09 -8.04 -2.91
CA SER A 444 -23.35 -7.70 -1.69
C SER A 444 -24.31 -7.70 -0.49
N ALA A 445 -23.76 -7.91 0.71
CA ALA A 445 -24.54 -8.04 1.94
C ALA A 445 -25.46 -6.84 2.18
N GLY A 446 -26.77 -7.06 2.03
CA GLY A 446 -27.82 -6.05 2.20
C GLY A 446 -28.38 -5.41 0.92
N THR A 447 -28.02 -5.95 -0.26
CA THR A 447 -28.69 -5.62 -1.54
C THR A 447 -29.75 -6.64 -1.90
N LEU A 448 -30.85 -6.20 -2.54
CA LEU A 448 -31.93 -7.07 -3.05
C LEU A 448 -31.57 -7.77 -4.39
N ASN A 449 -30.49 -7.34 -5.04
CA ASN A 449 -30.07 -7.80 -6.35
C ASN A 449 -29.08 -8.95 -6.20
N SER A 450 -29.19 -9.98 -7.06
CA SER A 450 -28.29 -11.14 -7.09
C SER A 450 -27.34 -11.04 -8.27
N VAL A 451 -26.07 -11.43 -8.06
CA VAL A 451 -25.03 -11.48 -9.10
C VAL A 451 -24.35 -12.85 -9.06
N LEU A 452 -24.26 -13.52 -10.21
CA LEU A 452 -23.59 -14.82 -10.36
C LEU A 452 -22.59 -14.76 -11.51
N THR A 453 -21.29 -14.70 -11.19
CA THR A 453 -20.19 -14.79 -12.16
C THR A 453 -19.63 -16.20 -12.19
N VAL A 454 -19.55 -16.81 -13.38
CA VAL A 454 -19.14 -18.21 -13.56
C VAL A 454 -18.40 -18.43 -14.89
N THR A 455 -17.41 -19.32 -14.88
CA THR A 455 -16.81 -19.86 -16.11
C THR A 455 -17.62 -21.09 -16.56
N LEU A 456 -18.14 -21.05 -17.78
CA LEU A 456 -19.04 -22.07 -18.31
C LEU A 456 -18.27 -23.35 -18.68
N PRO A 457 -18.58 -24.53 -18.09
CA PRO A 457 -17.76 -25.73 -18.27
C PRO A 457 -17.94 -26.42 -19.63
N VAL A 458 -19.04 -26.16 -20.34
CA VAL A 458 -19.37 -26.77 -21.64
C VAL A 458 -20.09 -25.78 -22.57
N THR A 459 -19.94 -25.94 -23.88
CA THR A 459 -20.73 -25.20 -24.88
C THR A 459 -22.16 -25.74 -24.92
N GLY A 460 -23.17 -24.87 -24.86
CA GLY A 460 -24.57 -25.24 -24.99
C GLY A 460 -25.55 -24.19 -24.47
N THR A 461 -26.81 -24.58 -24.35
CA THR A 461 -27.88 -23.73 -23.81
C THR A 461 -27.94 -23.86 -22.29
N TYR A 462 -27.86 -22.73 -21.60
CA TYR A 462 -27.96 -22.64 -20.14
C TYR A 462 -29.36 -22.12 -19.75
N ARG A 463 -29.87 -22.56 -18.61
CA ARG A 463 -31.16 -22.14 -18.03
C ARG A 463 -30.92 -21.35 -16.75
N ILE A 464 -31.55 -20.19 -16.65
CA ILE A 464 -31.54 -19.33 -15.46
C ILE A 464 -32.90 -19.46 -14.79
N ILE A 465 -32.90 -19.86 -13.52
CA ILE A 465 -34.06 -19.76 -12.64
C ILE A 465 -33.99 -18.38 -11.97
N ALA A 466 -34.87 -17.48 -12.39
CA ALA A 466 -35.08 -16.19 -11.74
C ALA A 466 -36.12 -16.39 -10.64
N ASN A 467 -35.68 -16.37 -9.39
CA ASN A 467 -36.46 -16.72 -8.20
C ASN A 467 -36.50 -15.54 -7.21
N ALA A 468 -37.39 -15.60 -6.22
CA ALA A 468 -37.30 -14.79 -5.01
C ALA A 468 -36.64 -15.58 -3.88
N TYR A 469 -35.82 -14.92 -3.07
CA TYR A 469 -35.24 -15.52 -1.86
C TYR A 469 -36.33 -15.88 -0.83
N GLU A 470 -37.23 -14.93 -0.56
CA GLU A 470 -38.42 -15.19 0.25
C GLU A 470 -39.59 -15.74 -0.55
N ARG A 471 -40.33 -16.67 0.06
CA ARG A 471 -41.60 -17.21 -0.48
C ARG A 471 -42.69 -16.15 -0.72
N THR A 472 -42.58 -15.00 -0.07
CA THR A 472 -43.45 -13.83 -0.22
C THR A 472 -43.00 -12.85 -1.31
N GLY A 473 -41.82 -13.03 -1.90
CA GLY A 473 -41.29 -12.18 -2.95
C GLY A 473 -42.10 -12.31 -4.25
N GLN A 474 -42.54 -11.17 -4.75
CA GLN A 474 -43.33 -11.02 -5.97
C GLN A 474 -43.15 -9.59 -6.48
N GLY A 475 -43.05 -9.40 -7.80
CA GLY A 475 -42.67 -8.11 -8.34
C GLY A 475 -41.99 -8.15 -9.68
N ALA A 476 -41.71 -6.98 -10.24
CA ALA A 476 -40.97 -6.82 -11.49
C ALA A 476 -39.48 -7.05 -11.23
N TYR A 477 -38.78 -7.58 -12.23
CA TYR A 477 -37.33 -7.72 -12.19
C TYR A 477 -36.75 -7.63 -13.60
N THR A 478 -35.44 -7.41 -13.67
CA THR A 478 -34.64 -7.54 -14.90
C THR A 478 -33.60 -8.63 -14.71
N VAL A 479 -33.44 -9.55 -15.66
CA VAL A 479 -32.29 -10.44 -15.77
C VAL A 479 -31.40 -9.98 -16.92
N THR A 480 -30.11 -9.78 -16.65
CA THR A 480 -29.09 -9.47 -17.66
C THR A 480 -27.97 -10.51 -17.59
N VAL A 481 -27.60 -11.08 -18.74
CA VAL A 481 -26.45 -11.99 -18.90
C VAL A 481 -25.45 -11.36 -19.85
N ARG A 482 -24.18 -11.40 -19.47
CA ARG A 482 -23.04 -10.87 -20.21
C ARG A 482 -21.89 -11.87 -20.17
#